data_AF-A0A3M1PDC9-F1
#
_entry.id   AF-A0A3M1PDC9-F1
#
_cell.length_a   1.000
_cell.length_b   1.000
_cell.length_c   1.000
_cell.angle_alpha   90.00
_cell.angle_beta   90.00
_cell.angle_gamma   90.00
#
_symmetry.space_group_name_H-M   'P 1'
#
loop_
_entity.id
_entity.type
_entity.pdbx_description
1 polymer ?
#
loop_
_entity_poly.entity_id
_entity_poly.type
_entity_poly.pdbx_seq_one_letter_code
_entity_poly.pdbx_strand_id
1 'polypeptide(L)'
;MMGLVALFTLTAHGGNFVALKTTGDLQRRARALAQKAVWAVLLGSVLALFAVSHIRPAIWDNYMQHPWGFVFPLIGLAGIMGMIFFATRGRDLAAFISSASFISGMGAATAFGLFPNLLPASTDPNFSLTVTNSAAGAHGLQVGLVWWGIGMVLAVAYFSYLFYSFRGKVRLGPEGEGY
;
A
#
# COMPACT_ATOMS: atom_id res chain seq x y z
N MET A 1 12.11 -3.16 -12.23
CA MET A 1 12.34 -2.42 -10.97
C MET A 1 11.09 -2.33 -10.09
N MET A 2 9.95 -1.81 -10.58
CA MET A 2 8.72 -1.69 -9.77
C MET A 2 8.22 -3.03 -9.20
N GLY A 3 8.40 -4.14 -9.92
CA GLY A 3 8.11 -5.48 -9.38
C GLY A 3 8.92 -5.85 -8.14
N LEU A 4 10.17 -5.40 -8.03
CA LEU A 4 10.99 -5.60 -6.84
C LEU A 4 10.48 -4.74 -5.67
N VAL A 5 10.13 -3.47 -5.94
CA VAL A 5 9.51 -2.60 -4.93
C VAL A 5 8.24 -3.24 -4.38
N ALA A 6 7.37 -3.75 -5.25
CA ALA A 6 6.15 -4.44 -4.85
C ALA A 6 6.44 -5.69 -4.01
N LEU A 7 7.38 -6.55 -4.44
CA LEU A 7 7.78 -7.75 -3.71
C LEU A 7 8.24 -7.45 -2.28
N PHE A 8 9.16 -6.49 -2.13
CA PHE A 8 9.67 -6.12 -0.81
C PHE A 8 8.62 -5.41 0.03
N THR A 9 7.73 -4.61 -0.60
CA THR A 9 6.63 -3.94 0.11
C THR A 9 5.65 -4.97 0.68
N LEU A 10 5.25 -5.96 -0.10
CA LEU A 10 4.37 -7.03 0.34
C LEU A 10 5.04 -7.91 1.40
N THR A 11 6.34 -8.16 1.27
CA THR A 11 7.12 -8.89 2.29
C THR A 11 7.18 -8.12 3.60
N ALA A 12 7.41 -6.80 3.56
CA ALA A 12 7.42 -5.95 4.74
C ALA A 12 6.02 -5.87 5.40
N HIS A 13 4.97 -5.70 4.60
CA HIS A 13 3.59 -5.64 5.09
C HIS A 13 3.15 -6.96 5.73
N GLY A 14 3.36 -8.08 5.02
CA GLY A 14 3.07 -9.43 5.53
C GLY A 14 3.91 -9.79 6.75
N GLY A 15 5.20 -9.45 6.77
CA GLY A 15 6.08 -9.66 7.92
C GLY A 15 5.64 -8.88 9.16
N ASN A 16 5.21 -7.63 9.00
CA ASN A 16 4.63 -6.85 10.09
C ASN A 16 3.29 -7.43 10.58
N PHE A 17 2.46 -7.96 9.69
CA PHE A 17 1.21 -8.64 10.08
C PHE A 17 1.48 -9.93 10.87
N VAL A 18 2.43 -10.76 10.41
CA VAL A 18 2.83 -11.98 11.14
C VAL A 18 3.43 -11.60 12.49
N ALA A 19 4.29 -10.58 12.56
CA ALA A 19 4.83 -10.09 13.82
C ALA A 19 3.74 -9.55 14.77
N LEU A 20 2.67 -8.94 14.25
CA LEU A 20 1.53 -8.50 15.04
C LEU A 20 0.74 -9.68 15.63
N LYS A 21 0.58 -10.77 14.87
CA LYS A 21 -0.25 -11.92 15.24
C LYS A 21 0.48 -13.06 15.94
N THR A 22 1.80 -13.02 16.06
CA THR A 22 2.60 -14.14 16.63
C THR A 22 3.41 -13.70 17.85
N THR A 23 3.90 -14.68 18.63
CA THR A 23 4.80 -14.49 19.78
C THR A 23 6.12 -15.24 19.62
N GLY A 24 7.10 -14.95 20.49
CA GLY A 24 8.33 -15.74 20.61
C GLY A 24 9.22 -15.66 19.38
N ASP A 25 9.76 -16.80 18.97
CA ASP A 25 10.81 -16.89 17.95
C ASP A 25 10.31 -16.53 16.55
N LEU A 26 9.11 -17.01 16.20
CA LEU A 26 8.46 -16.67 14.94
C LEU A 26 8.23 -15.16 14.81
N GLN A 27 7.80 -14.52 15.90
CA GLN A 27 7.59 -13.08 15.94
C GLN A 27 8.90 -12.32 15.67
N ARG A 28 10.00 -12.71 16.33
CA ARG A 28 11.31 -12.06 16.13
C ARG A 28 11.80 -12.23 14.69
N ARG A 29 11.64 -13.42 14.11
CA ARG A 29 12.03 -13.71 12.72
C ARG A 29 11.22 -12.90 11.72
N ALA A 30 9.89 -12.86 11.88
CA ALA A 30 9.01 -12.08 11.02
C ALA A 30 9.34 -10.59 11.07
N ARG A 31 9.57 -10.04 12.28
CA ARG A 31 9.98 -8.65 12.47
C ARG A 31 11.33 -8.36 11.80
N ALA A 32 12.32 -9.22 12.00
CA ALA A 32 13.65 -9.05 11.40
C ALA A 32 13.58 -9.07 9.86
N LEU A 33 12.79 -9.97 9.28
CA LEU A 33 12.57 -10.02 7.84
C LEU A 33 11.87 -8.75 7.33
N ALA A 34 10.81 -8.30 8.02
CA ALA A 34 10.10 -7.07 7.68
C ALA A 34 11.04 -5.86 7.69
N GLN A 35 11.88 -5.72 8.72
CA GLN A 35 12.86 -4.63 8.82
C GLN A 35 13.90 -4.65 7.70
N LYS A 36 14.41 -5.83 7.33
CA LYS A 36 15.32 -5.96 6.18
C LYS A 36 14.62 -5.57 4.87
N ALA A 37 13.39 -6.03 4.67
CA ALA A 37 12.61 -5.71 3.48
C ALA A 37 12.32 -4.20 3.37
N VAL A 38 12.04 -3.50 4.49
CA VAL A 38 11.80 -2.06 4.50
C VAL A 38 12.96 -1.25 3.92
N TRP A 39 14.21 -1.65 4.15
CA TRP A 39 15.36 -0.97 3.53
C TRP A 39 15.41 -1.15 2.02
N ALA A 40 15.04 -2.34 1.53
CA ALA A 40 14.91 -2.58 0.08
C ALA A 40 13.74 -1.78 -0.52
N VAL A 41 12.63 -1.63 0.21
CA VAL A 41 11.51 -0.76 -0.17
C VAL A 41 11.96 0.70 -0.24
N LEU A 42 12.69 1.19 0.76
CA LEU A 42 13.18 2.57 0.80
C LEU A 42 14.09 2.85 -0.40
N LEU A 43 15.13 2.03 -0.59
CA LEU A 43 16.05 2.17 -1.70
C LEU A 43 15.32 2.09 -3.05
N GLY A 44 14.45 1.09 -3.20
CA GLY A 44 13.66 0.92 -4.41
C GLY A 44 12.70 2.08 -4.67
N SER A 45 12.09 2.66 -3.65
CA SER A 45 11.17 3.80 -3.79
C SER A 45 11.92 5.08 -4.17
N VAL A 46 13.10 5.31 -3.59
CA VAL A 46 13.96 6.45 -3.93
C VAL A 46 14.43 6.33 -5.38
N LEU A 47 14.97 5.18 -5.77
CA LEU A 47 15.39 4.92 -7.14
C LEU A 47 14.21 5.04 -8.13
N ALA A 48 13.00 4.62 -7.73
CA ALA A 48 11.80 4.65 -8.55
C ALA A 48 11.34 6.09 -8.76
N LEU A 49 11.41 6.91 -7.72
CA LEU A 49 11.13 8.34 -7.78
C LEU A 49 12.06 9.05 -8.77
N PHE A 50 13.37 8.79 -8.69
CA PHE A 50 14.34 9.35 -9.64
C PHE A 50 14.08 8.88 -11.08
N ALA A 51 13.88 7.57 -11.27
CA ALA A 51 13.62 7.00 -12.58
C ALA A 51 12.34 7.58 -13.22
N VAL A 52 11.23 7.65 -12.47
CA VAL A 52 9.97 8.20 -12.96
C VAL A 52 10.10 9.68 -13.28
N SER A 53 10.78 10.45 -12.42
CA SER A 53 10.99 11.89 -12.66
C SER A 53 11.77 12.17 -13.94
N HIS A 54 12.70 11.29 -14.29
CA HIS A 54 13.50 11.41 -15.51
C HIS A 54 12.76 10.91 -16.75
N ILE A 55 12.06 9.78 -16.65
CA ILE A 55 11.37 9.15 -17.80
C ILE A 55 10.05 9.86 -18.12
N ARG A 56 9.32 10.33 -17.11
CA ARG A 56 8.02 11.01 -17.24
C ARG A 56 7.94 12.24 -16.34
N PRO A 57 8.63 13.35 -16.69
CA PRO A 57 8.59 14.58 -15.90
C PRO A 57 7.18 15.18 -15.76
N ALA A 58 6.29 14.94 -16.73
CA ALA A 58 4.91 15.41 -16.72
C ALA A 58 4.07 14.92 -15.52
N ILE A 59 4.53 13.87 -14.80
CA ILE A 59 3.86 13.43 -13.57
C ILE A 59 3.81 14.52 -12.50
N TRP A 60 4.75 15.46 -12.56
CA TRP A 60 4.87 16.59 -11.63
C TRP A 60 3.90 17.73 -11.95
N ASP A 61 3.35 17.79 -13.16
CA ASP A 61 2.47 18.89 -13.58
C ASP A 61 1.23 18.98 -12.68
N ASN A 62 0.63 17.83 -12.33
CA ASN A 62 -0.48 17.77 -11.37
C ASN A 62 -0.09 18.28 -9.99
N TYR A 63 1.11 17.95 -9.51
CA TYR A 63 1.58 18.42 -8.21
C TYR A 63 1.84 19.93 -8.19
N MET A 64 2.29 20.50 -9.31
CA MET A 64 2.49 21.95 -9.43
C MET A 64 1.16 22.70 -9.55
N GLN A 65 0.20 22.15 -10.31
CA GLN A 65 -1.15 22.74 -10.46
C GLN A 65 -2.00 22.57 -9.19
N HIS A 66 -1.80 21.49 -8.46
CA HIS A 66 -2.57 21.12 -7.27
C HIS A 66 -1.64 20.70 -6.12
N PRO A 67 -0.99 21.65 -5.43
CA PRO A 67 0.00 21.36 -4.39
C PRO A 67 -0.54 20.55 -3.20
N TRP A 68 -1.84 20.56 -2.95
CA TRP A 68 -2.44 19.71 -1.91
C TRP A 68 -2.18 18.22 -2.14
N GLY A 69 -1.95 17.80 -3.39
CA GLY A 69 -1.63 16.42 -3.75
C GLY A 69 -0.38 15.87 -3.08
N PHE A 70 0.53 16.72 -2.61
CA PHE A 70 1.70 16.31 -1.83
C PHE A 70 1.34 15.59 -0.53
N VAL A 71 0.08 15.66 -0.06
CA VAL A 71 -0.39 14.87 1.08
C VAL A 71 -0.19 13.36 0.87
N PHE A 72 -0.36 12.84 -0.35
CA PHE A 72 -0.25 11.42 -0.65
C PHE A 72 1.19 10.88 -0.51
N PRO A 73 2.21 11.45 -1.16
CA PRO A 73 3.59 11.04 -0.94
C PRO A 73 4.06 11.33 0.50
N LEU A 74 3.53 12.35 1.17
CA LEU A 74 3.82 12.59 2.60
C LEU A 74 3.27 11.48 3.50
N ILE A 75 2.06 10.98 3.24
CA ILE A 75 1.52 9.78 3.91
C ILE A 75 2.42 8.57 3.63
N GLY A 76 2.87 8.41 2.39
CA GLY A 76 3.84 7.38 2.00
C GLY A 76 5.13 7.47 2.84
N LEU A 77 5.73 8.66 2.89
CA LEU A 77 6.94 8.93 3.64
C LEU A 77 6.76 8.69 5.14
N ALA A 78 5.65 9.16 5.72
CA ALA A 78 5.30 8.91 7.11
C ALA A 78 5.13 7.41 7.39
N GLY A 79 4.54 6.66 6.45
CA GLY A 79 4.39 5.21 6.53
C GLY A 79 5.73 4.47 6.55
N ILE A 80 6.67 4.80 5.66
CA ILE A 80 7.98 4.14 5.65
C ILE A 80 8.83 4.48 6.88
N MET A 81 8.80 5.75 7.32
CA MET A 81 9.45 6.17 8.57
C MET A 81 8.84 5.48 9.79
N GLY A 82 7.50 5.40 9.83
CA GLY A 82 6.74 4.73 10.88
C GLY A 82 7.05 3.24 10.97
N MET A 83 7.20 2.54 9.83
CA MET A 83 7.61 1.14 9.82
C MET A 83 8.95 0.92 10.53
N ILE A 84 9.96 1.74 10.19
CA ILE A 84 11.30 1.63 10.79
C ILE A 84 11.24 1.94 12.29
N PHE A 85 10.60 3.05 12.65
CA PHE A 85 10.52 3.54 14.03
C PHE A 85 9.73 2.61 14.96
N PHE A 86 8.55 2.17 14.55
CA PHE A 86 7.71 1.33 15.41
C PHE A 86 8.19 -0.12 15.49
N ALA A 87 8.78 -0.66 14.42
CA ALA A 87 9.36 -2.00 14.45
C ALA A 87 10.53 -2.09 15.43
N THR A 88 11.41 -1.07 15.48
CA THR A 88 12.54 -1.04 16.42
C THR A 88 12.11 -0.92 17.88
N ARG A 89 10.94 -0.33 18.15
CA ARG A 89 10.35 -0.24 19.50
C ARG A 89 9.40 -1.38 19.85
N GLY A 90 9.30 -2.40 18.99
CA GLY A 90 8.43 -3.56 19.19
C GLY A 90 6.93 -3.25 19.21
N ARG A 91 6.51 -2.11 18.63
CA ARG A 91 5.10 -1.71 18.51
C ARG A 91 4.52 -2.27 17.20
N ASP A 92 4.27 -3.57 17.17
CA ASP A 92 3.92 -4.29 15.93
C ASP A 92 2.66 -3.75 15.24
N LEU A 93 1.63 -3.35 16.00
CA LEU A 93 0.41 -2.76 15.41
C LEU A 93 0.70 -1.46 14.67
N ALA A 94 1.50 -0.58 15.29
CA ALA A 94 1.86 0.70 14.69
C ALA A 94 2.76 0.49 13.45
N ALA A 95 3.66 -0.49 13.48
CA ALA A 95 4.46 -0.86 12.31
C ALA A 95 3.59 -1.41 11.16
N PHE A 96 2.58 -2.21 11.47
CA PHE A 96 1.61 -2.72 10.48
C PHE A 96 0.74 -1.61 9.89
N ILE A 97 0.20 -0.71 10.72
CA ILE A 97 -0.57 0.44 10.21
C ILE A 97 0.32 1.33 9.33
N SER A 98 1.57 1.55 9.72
CA SER A 98 2.52 2.36 8.95
C SER A 98 2.82 1.74 7.57
N SER A 99 2.88 0.40 7.47
CA SER A 99 3.06 -0.27 6.17
C SER A 99 1.83 -0.15 5.28
N ALA A 100 0.62 -0.22 5.85
CA ALA A 100 -0.62 0.05 5.13
C ALA A 100 -0.67 1.51 4.63
N SER A 101 -0.31 2.48 5.49
CA SER A 101 -0.22 3.89 5.11
C SER A 101 0.77 4.12 3.97
N PHE A 102 1.94 3.45 3.99
CA PHE A 102 2.90 3.51 2.89
C PHE A 102 2.28 3.06 1.56
N ILE A 103 1.62 1.89 1.54
CA ILE A 103 1.00 1.33 0.34
C ILE A 103 -0.09 2.26 -0.20
N SER A 104 -1.01 2.70 0.66
CA SER A 104 -2.10 3.58 0.27
C SER A 104 -1.60 4.95 -0.19
N GLY A 105 -0.64 5.55 0.52
CA GLY A 105 -0.05 6.84 0.17
C GLY A 105 0.68 6.82 -1.17
N MET A 106 1.52 5.81 -1.41
CA MET A 106 2.25 5.68 -2.68
C MET A 106 1.33 5.34 -3.86
N GLY A 107 0.31 4.51 -3.64
CA GLY A 107 -0.71 4.22 -4.64
C GLY A 107 -1.50 5.48 -5.03
N ALA A 108 -1.98 6.23 -4.04
CA ALA A 108 -2.69 7.49 -4.26
C ALA A 108 -1.81 8.55 -4.91
N ALA A 109 -0.53 8.66 -4.52
CA ALA A 109 0.43 9.58 -5.13
C ALA A 109 0.65 9.27 -6.62
N THR A 110 0.74 7.99 -6.97
CA THR A 110 0.89 7.56 -8.36
C THR A 110 -0.37 7.88 -9.18
N ALA A 111 -1.55 7.58 -8.63
CA ALA A 111 -2.83 7.88 -9.28
C ALA A 111 -3.02 9.39 -9.50
N PHE A 112 -2.69 10.20 -8.49
CA PHE A 112 -2.76 11.65 -8.57
C PHE A 112 -1.81 12.22 -9.61
N GLY A 113 -0.57 11.73 -9.65
CA GLY A 113 0.42 12.18 -10.62
C GLY A 113 0.05 11.84 -12.07
N LEU A 114 -0.59 10.69 -12.29
CA LEU A 114 -0.98 10.24 -13.63
C LEU A 114 -2.29 10.85 -14.14
N PHE A 115 -3.19 11.27 -13.25
CA PHE A 115 -4.49 11.83 -13.61
C PHE A 115 -4.36 12.95 -14.68
N PRO A 116 -5.19 12.99 -15.73
CA PRO A 116 -6.32 12.13 -16.05
C PRO A 116 -5.95 10.86 -16.82
N ASN A 117 -4.66 10.59 -17.07
CA ASN A 117 -4.21 9.38 -17.74
C ASN A 117 -4.25 8.17 -16.79
N LEU A 118 -4.72 7.04 -17.30
CA LEU A 118 -4.67 5.74 -16.64
C LEU A 118 -3.51 4.92 -17.19
N LEU A 119 -3.34 4.94 -18.52
CA LEU A 119 -2.24 4.26 -19.20
C LEU A 119 -1.72 5.16 -20.34
N PRO A 120 -0.64 5.93 -20.10
CA PRO A 120 -0.05 6.76 -21.14
C PRO A 120 0.59 5.92 -22.23
N ALA A 121 0.29 6.23 -23.49
CA ALA A 121 0.94 5.59 -24.63
C ALA A 121 2.44 5.94 -24.67
N SER A 122 3.25 5.02 -25.22
CA SER A 122 4.69 5.24 -25.44
C SER A 122 5.02 5.77 -26.84
N THR A 123 4.07 5.69 -27.78
CA THR A 123 4.24 6.08 -29.18
C THR A 123 3.56 7.41 -29.46
N ASP A 124 2.26 7.40 -29.74
CA ASP A 124 1.45 8.59 -29.97
C ASP A 124 0.58 8.86 -28.72
N PRO A 125 0.73 10.02 -28.06
CA PRO A 125 -0.07 10.43 -26.91
C PRO A 125 -1.59 10.33 -27.12
N ASN A 126 -2.08 10.46 -28.37
CA ASN A 126 -3.51 10.36 -28.71
C ASN A 126 -4.11 8.98 -28.41
N PHE A 127 -3.29 7.93 -28.34
CA PHE A 127 -3.74 6.57 -27.97
C PHE A 127 -3.65 6.31 -26.46
N SER A 128 -3.40 7.33 -25.64
CA SER A 128 -3.39 7.17 -24.18
C SER A 128 -4.78 6.85 -23.64
N LEU A 129 -4.87 5.92 -22.69
CA LEU A 129 -6.10 5.66 -21.96
C LEU A 129 -6.26 6.70 -20.86
N THR A 130 -7.35 7.46 -20.93
CA THR A 130 -7.73 8.49 -19.98
C THR A 130 -8.99 8.08 -19.23
N VAL A 131 -9.27 8.74 -18.11
CA VAL A 131 -10.51 8.53 -17.35
C VAL A 131 -11.75 8.72 -18.22
N THR A 132 -11.73 9.64 -19.20
CA THR A 132 -12.89 9.94 -20.05
C THR A 132 -13.08 8.94 -21.18
N ASN A 133 -12.00 8.49 -21.84
CA ASN A 133 -12.11 7.56 -22.98
C ASN A 133 -12.21 6.09 -22.54
N SER A 134 -11.85 5.78 -21.30
CA SER A 134 -11.87 4.43 -20.72
C SER A 134 -13.03 4.22 -19.73
N ALA A 135 -13.88 5.23 -19.55
CA ALA A 135 -15.04 5.12 -18.68
C ALA A 135 -16.10 4.19 -19.26
N ALA A 136 -16.76 3.43 -18.37
CA ALA A 136 -18.02 2.77 -18.71
C ALA A 136 -19.11 3.81 -19.05
N GLY A 137 -20.12 3.40 -19.81
CA GLY A 137 -21.29 4.24 -20.07
C GLY A 137 -21.98 4.71 -18.78
N ALA A 138 -22.61 5.88 -18.81
CA ALA A 138 -23.14 6.57 -17.62
C ALA A 138 -24.01 5.68 -16.72
N HIS A 139 -24.91 4.90 -17.32
CA HIS A 139 -25.75 3.94 -16.59
C HIS A 139 -24.91 2.88 -15.86
N GLY A 140 -23.91 2.30 -16.54
CA GLY A 140 -23.01 1.32 -15.94
C GLY A 140 -22.18 1.90 -14.79
N LEU A 141 -21.71 3.14 -14.94
CA LEU A 141 -20.97 3.83 -13.88
C LEU A 141 -21.86 4.10 -12.66
N GLN A 142 -23.10 4.54 -12.86
CA GLN A 142 -24.05 4.82 -11.77
C GLN A 142 -24.42 3.54 -11.01
N VAL A 143 -24.78 2.48 -11.73
CA VAL A 143 -25.08 1.16 -11.13
C VAL A 143 -23.84 0.61 -10.42
N GLY A 144 -22.67 0.71 -11.05
CA GLY A 144 -21.40 0.29 -10.48
C GLY A 144 -21.06 1.01 -9.18
N LEU A 145 -21.29 2.33 -9.11
CA LEU A 145 -21.03 3.13 -7.92
C LEU A 145 -21.94 2.73 -6.74
N VAL A 146 -23.23 2.48 -7.00
CA VAL A 146 -24.19 2.02 -5.98
C VAL A 146 -23.78 0.65 -5.44
N TRP A 147 -23.54 -0.32 -6.32
CA TRP A 147 -23.13 -1.67 -5.92
C TRP A 147 -21.77 -1.69 -5.23
N TRP A 148 -20.81 -0.90 -5.71
CA TRP A 148 -19.50 -0.77 -5.08
C TRP A 148 -19.62 -0.19 -3.67
N GLY A 149 -20.47 0.83 -3.46
CA GLY A 149 -20.76 1.38 -2.14
C GLY A 149 -21.28 0.33 -1.16
N ILE A 150 -22.29 -0.45 -1.58
CA ILE A 150 -22.83 -1.56 -0.78
C ILE A 150 -21.75 -2.61 -0.50
N GLY A 151 -20.99 -3.03 -1.52
CA GLY A 151 -19.91 -3.99 -1.39
C GLY A 151 -18.82 -3.55 -0.43
N MET A 152 -18.43 -2.27 -0.46
CA MET A 152 -17.45 -1.70 0.46
C MET A 152 -17.95 -1.66 1.90
N VAL A 153 -19.23 -1.30 2.13
CA VAL A 153 -19.83 -1.35 3.48
C VAL A 153 -19.80 -2.78 4.04
N LEU A 154 -20.20 -3.77 3.23
CA LEU A 154 -20.17 -5.18 3.63
C LEU A 154 -18.73 -5.66 3.89
N ALA A 155 -17.78 -5.33 3.03
CA ALA A 155 -16.38 -5.69 3.21
C ALA A 155 -15.80 -5.09 4.49
N VAL A 156 -16.04 -3.81 4.76
CA VAL A 156 -15.59 -3.13 5.98
C VAL A 156 -16.23 -3.75 7.22
N ALA A 157 -17.53 -4.03 7.21
CA ALA A 157 -18.21 -4.69 8.31
C ALA A 157 -17.61 -6.08 8.59
N TYR A 158 -17.42 -6.89 7.53
CA TYR A 158 -16.83 -8.21 7.63
C TYR A 158 -15.41 -8.18 8.19
N PHE A 159 -14.53 -7.35 7.62
CA PHE A 159 -13.15 -7.24 8.10
C PHE A 159 -13.10 -6.68 9.53
N SER A 160 -13.95 -5.70 9.88
CA SER A 160 -14.01 -5.17 11.24
C SER A 160 -14.40 -6.26 12.25
N TYR A 161 -15.42 -7.05 11.94
CA TYR A 161 -15.82 -8.20 12.75
C TYR A 161 -14.70 -9.26 12.85
N LEU A 162 -14.05 -9.58 11.73
CA LEU A 162 -12.95 -10.55 11.68
C LEU A 162 -11.77 -10.10 12.54
N PHE A 163 -11.32 -8.85 12.40
CA PHE A 163 -10.23 -8.30 13.21
C PHE A 163 -10.58 -8.19 14.70
N TYR A 164 -11.85 -7.92 15.02
CA TYR A 164 -12.36 -7.91 16.39
C TYR A 164 -12.42 -9.32 16.99
N SER A 165 -12.96 -10.30 16.26
CA SER A 165 -13.12 -11.68 16.70
C SER A 165 -11.77 -12.37 16.90
N PHE A 166 -10.84 -12.19 15.96
CA PHE A 166 -9.47 -12.74 16.03
C PHE A 166 -8.47 -11.76 16.64
N ARG A 167 -8.89 -10.98 17.65
CA ARG A 167 -7.98 -10.11 18.41
C ARG A 167 -7.04 -10.94 19.28
N GLY A 168 -5.80 -10.48 19.41
CA GLY A 168 -4.75 -11.17 20.15
C GLY A 168 -3.78 -11.94 19.26
N LYS A 169 -2.83 -12.62 19.91
CA LYS A 169 -1.75 -13.36 19.25
C LYS A 169 -2.04 -14.85 19.28
N VAL A 170 -1.71 -15.52 18.19
CA VAL A 170 -1.74 -16.98 18.10
C VAL A 170 -0.65 -17.54 19.02
N ARG A 171 -1.05 -18.43 19.92
CA ARG A 171 -0.15 -19.19 20.78
C ARG A 171 -0.21 -20.65 20.32
N LEU A 172 0.95 -21.29 20.21
CA LEU A 172 0.97 -22.74 20.08
C LEU A 172 0.49 -23.32 21.41
N GLY A 173 -0.43 -24.28 21.37
CA GLY A 173 -0.74 -25.10 22.53
C GLY A 173 0.51 -25.87 23.00
N PRO A 174 0.50 -26.45 24.21
CA PRO A 174 1.55 -27.39 24.60
C PRO A 174 1.69 -28.45 23.51
N GLU A 175 2.93 -28.74 23.10
CA GLU A 175 3.24 -29.79 22.12
C GLU A 175 2.60 -31.11 22.59
N GLY A 176 1.46 -31.50 22.00
CA GLY A 176 0.73 -32.69 22.42
C GLY A 176 -0.75 -32.74 22.05
N GLU A 177 -1.44 -31.63 21.87
CA GLU A 177 -2.86 -31.65 21.47
C GLU A 177 -3.03 -31.03 20.08
N GLY A 178 -2.72 -31.86 19.08
CA GLY A 178 -3.19 -31.66 17.72
C GLY A 178 -4.65 -32.11 17.61
N TYR A 179 -5.41 -31.34 16.84
CA TYR A 179 -6.43 -31.87 15.94
C TYR A 179 -5.99 -31.53 14.52
#